data_AF-A0A5N7U7D5-F1
#
_entry.id   AF-A0A5N7U7D5-F1
#
_cell.length_a   1.000
_cell.length_b   1.000
_cell.length_c   1.000
_cell.angle_alpha   90.00
_cell.angle_beta   90.00
_cell.angle_gamma   90.00
#
_symmetry.space_group_name_H-M   'P 1'
#
loop_
_entity.id
_entity.type
_entity.pdbx_description
1 polymer ?
#
loop_
_entity_poly.entity_id
_entity_poly.type
_entity_poly.pdbx_seq_one_letter_code
_entity_poly.pdbx_strand_id
1 'polypeptide(L)'
;MIKSELSLNDNVFNEINIKNFGKVFLSKGKANSFIIERNSDDDKYIDFKIVDGVVFLNSVHSTEESKKDNYNIYLTVKNENISINALNLGSFQTEDKADFKTIKLKIINCGHINLLVASQSLFLDLQNVFSLKIGGQTDALTLQKNNVILSNLRKLKVKNN
;
A
#
# COMPACT_ATOMS: atom_id res chain seq x y z
N MET A 1 3.53 -21.69 -3.27
CA MET A 1 3.61 -20.22 -3.14
C MET A 1 4.89 -19.90 -2.39
N ILE A 2 5.75 -19.06 -2.96
CA ILE A 2 7.11 -18.81 -2.46
C ILE A 2 7.12 -17.46 -1.74
N LYS A 3 7.69 -17.39 -0.53
CA LYS A 3 7.84 -16.15 0.25
C LYS A 3 9.31 -15.79 0.42
N SER A 4 9.62 -14.51 0.26
CA SER A 4 10.95 -13.96 0.46
C SER A 4 10.86 -12.63 1.20
N GLU A 5 11.60 -12.49 2.29
CA GLU A 5 11.74 -11.23 3.01
C GLU A 5 12.85 -10.38 2.36
N LEU A 6 12.58 -9.09 2.18
CA LEU A 6 13.54 -8.12 1.67
C LEU A 6 14.36 -7.55 2.84
N SER A 7 15.69 -7.54 2.70
CA SER A 7 16.56 -7.00 3.74
C SER A 7 16.45 -5.48 3.81
N LEU A 8 15.98 -4.96 4.94
CA LEU A 8 15.79 -3.53 5.17
C LEU A 8 17.03 -2.84 5.79
N ASN A 9 18.01 -3.61 6.26
CA ASN A 9 19.28 -3.15 6.86
C ASN A 9 19.12 -2.05 7.92
N ASP A 10 18.14 -2.17 8.83
CA ASP A 10 17.80 -1.19 9.88
C ASP A 10 17.52 0.25 9.40
N ASN A 11 17.35 0.45 8.09
CA ASN A 11 17.11 1.76 7.53
C ASN A 11 15.80 2.35 8.07
N VAL A 12 15.87 3.62 8.47
CA VAL A 12 14.68 4.41 8.78
C VAL A 12 14.17 5.00 7.47
N PHE A 13 12.92 4.71 7.14
CA PHE A 13 12.25 5.25 5.97
C PHE A 13 10.88 5.79 6.34
N ASN A 14 10.45 6.85 5.66
CA ASN A 14 9.16 7.50 5.88
C ASN A 14 8.28 7.46 4.63
N GLU A 15 8.85 7.05 3.49
CA GLU A 15 8.19 6.98 2.20
C GLU A 15 8.45 5.62 1.53
N ILE A 16 7.42 5.08 0.89
CA ILE A 16 7.48 3.84 0.12
C ILE A 16 6.89 4.10 -1.27
N ASN A 17 7.65 3.78 -2.30
CA ASN A 17 7.26 3.86 -3.70
C ASN A 17 7.08 2.44 -4.25
N ILE A 18 5.87 2.10 -4.68
CA ILE A 18 5.49 0.74 -5.10
C ILE A 18 4.96 0.76 -6.52
N LYS A 19 5.44 -0.17 -7.36
CA LYS A 19 5.00 -0.25 -8.77
C LYS A 19 4.76 -1.68 -9.23
N ASN A 20 3.68 -1.89 -9.99
CA ASN A 20 3.38 -3.09 -10.77
C ASN A 20 3.07 -4.38 -9.96
N PHE A 21 2.58 -4.24 -8.73
CA PHE A 21 2.23 -5.38 -7.87
C PHE A 21 0.77 -5.83 -8.04
N GLY A 22 0.52 -7.12 -7.85
CA GLY A 22 -0.84 -7.67 -7.81
C GLY A 22 -1.58 -7.16 -6.58
N LYS A 23 -1.12 -7.50 -5.39
CA LYS A 23 -1.76 -7.08 -4.13
C LYS A 23 -0.75 -6.48 -3.16
N VAL A 24 -1.12 -5.37 -2.53
CA VAL A 24 -0.34 -4.74 -1.46
C VAL A 24 -1.14 -4.83 -0.17
N PHE A 25 -0.53 -5.37 0.87
CA PHE A 25 -1.07 -5.51 2.20
C PHE A 25 -0.27 -4.64 3.16
N LEU A 26 -0.93 -3.71 3.85
CA LEU A 26 -0.29 -2.81 4.82
C LEU A 26 -0.70 -3.18 6.25
N SER A 27 0.28 -3.27 7.13
CA SER A 27 0.09 -3.44 8.58
C SER A 27 1.03 -2.55 9.38
N LYS A 28 0.61 -2.21 10.60
CA LYS A 28 1.43 -1.54 11.61
C LYS A 28 2.11 -2.61 12.44
N GLY A 29 3.42 -2.48 12.68
CA GLY A 29 4.17 -3.42 13.52
C GLY A 29 5.16 -2.74 14.46
N LYS A 30 5.90 -3.55 15.21
CA LYS A 30 6.99 -3.10 16.09
C LYS A 30 8.31 -2.94 15.35
N ALA A 31 8.44 -3.61 14.20
CA ALA A 31 9.59 -3.55 13.31
C ALA A 31 9.10 -3.40 11.86
N ASN A 32 9.96 -2.88 10.99
CA ASN A 32 9.68 -2.86 9.56
C ASN A 32 9.94 -4.28 9.01
N SER A 33 9.05 -4.80 8.16
CA SER A 33 9.26 -6.09 7.46
C SER A 33 8.50 -6.08 6.14
N PHE A 34 9.20 -6.40 5.06
CA PHE A 34 8.67 -6.41 3.70
C PHE A 34 8.78 -7.84 3.16
N ILE A 35 7.65 -8.53 3.07
CA ILE A 35 7.59 -9.91 2.58
C ILE A 35 6.95 -9.89 1.20
N ILE A 36 7.62 -10.51 0.24
CA ILE A 36 7.07 -10.74 -1.09
C ILE A 36 6.63 -12.18 -1.19
N GLU A 37 5.42 -12.39 -1.69
CA GLU A 37 4.88 -13.69 -2.03
C GLU A 37 4.66 -13.76 -3.54
N ARG A 38 5.18 -14.82 -4.15
CA ARG A 38 5.14 -15.07 -5.59
C ARG A 38 4.65 -16.46 -5.94
N ASN A 39 4.09 -16.59 -7.14
CA ASN A 39 3.51 -17.84 -7.63
C ASN A 39 4.55 -18.80 -8.22
N SER A 40 5.58 -18.28 -8.90
CA SER A 40 6.66 -19.07 -9.49
C SER A 40 8.03 -18.63 -8.99
N ASP A 41 9.01 -19.53 -9.08
CA ASP A 41 10.42 -19.15 -8.94
C ASP A 41 10.93 -18.42 -10.17
N ASP A 42 10.28 -18.43 -11.32
CA ASP A 42 10.71 -17.61 -12.48
C ASP A 42 10.37 -16.12 -12.30
N ASP A 43 9.49 -15.83 -11.35
CA ASP A 43 9.05 -14.50 -10.93
C ASP A 43 10.05 -13.88 -9.91
N LYS A 44 11.36 -13.86 -10.23
CA LYS A 44 12.40 -13.39 -9.27
C LYS A 44 12.65 -11.89 -9.25
N TYR A 45 12.28 -11.16 -10.30
CA TYR A 45 12.84 -9.83 -10.51
C TYR A 45 12.03 -8.74 -9.81
N ILE A 46 12.46 -8.43 -8.60
CA ILE A 46 11.99 -7.26 -7.84
C ILE A 46 13.17 -6.31 -7.73
N ASP A 47 13.04 -5.14 -8.35
CA ASP A 47 13.97 -4.03 -8.11
C ASP A 47 13.60 -3.41 -6.75
N PHE A 48 14.47 -3.65 -5.77
CA PHE A 48 14.35 -3.14 -4.41
C PHE A 48 15.59 -2.31 -4.07
N LYS A 49 15.35 -1.08 -3.61
CA LYS A 49 16.41 -0.21 -3.09
C LYS A 49 15.85 0.77 -2.08
N ILE A 50 16.73 1.22 -1.20
CA ILE A 50 16.45 2.31 -0.26
C ILE A 50 17.45 3.42 -0.56
N VAL A 51 16.94 4.61 -0.89
CA VAL A 51 17.76 5.80 -1.20
C VAL A 51 17.17 6.97 -0.42
N ASP A 52 18.01 7.65 0.36
CA ASP A 52 17.63 8.85 1.13
C ASP A 52 16.37 8.67 2.01
N GLY A 53 16.21 7.49 2.63
CA GLY A 53 15.06 7.19 3.48
C GLY A 53 13.75 6.94 2.72
N VAL A 54 13.83 6.72 1.41
CA VAL A 54 12.71 6.33 0.54
C VAL A 54 12.93 4.91 0.05
N VAL A 55 11.93 4.05 0.26
CA VAL A 55 11.96 2.68 -0.25
C VAL A 55 11.37 2.65 -1.66
N PHE A 56 12.03 1.98 -2.58
CA PHE A 56 11.55 1.75 -3.94
C PHE A 56 11.37 0.25 -4.17
N LEU A 57 10.18 -0.12 -4.62
CA LEU A 57 9.77 -1.48 -4.93
C LEU A 57 9.12 -1.50 -6.31
N ASN A 58 9.68 -2.27 -7.22
CA ASN A 58 9.12 -2.46 -8.55
C ASN A 58 9.25 -3.92 -8.95
N SER A 59 8.13 -4.60 -9.19
CA SER A 59 8.14 -5.92 -9.81
C SER A 59 8.36 -5.76 -11.32
N VAL A 60 9.29 -6.54 -11.86
CA VAL A 60 9.63 -6.57 -13.27
C VAL A 60 9.09 -7.87 -13.86
N HIS A 61 8.09 -7.75 -14.72
CA HIS A 61 7.46 -8.89 -15.39
C HIS A 61 8.05 -9.05 -16.79
N SER A 62 8.32 -10.30 -17.19
CA SER A 62 8.81 -10.61 -18.55
C SER A 62 7.71 -10.53 -19.62
N THR A 63 6.43 -10.66 -19.24
CA THR A 63 5.26 -10.64 -20.15
C THR A 63 4.09 -9.87 -19.53
N GLU A 64 3.12 -9.41 -20.34
CA GLU A 64 2.01 -8.57 -19.83
C GLU A 64 0.90 -9.34 -19.09
N GLU A 65 0.65 -10.59 -19.44
CA GLU A 65 -0.43 -11.41 -18.86
C GLU A 65 -0.13 -11.90 -17.43
N SER A 66 1.14 -11.96 -17.04
CA SER A 66 1.59 -12.33 -15.68
C SER A 66 1.39 -11.22 -14.64
N LYS A 67 1.03 -10.00 -15.07
CA LYS A 67 1.01 -8.79 -14.24
C LYS A 67 -0.03 -8.77 -13.12
N LYS A 68 -1.15 -9.51 -13.23
CA LYS A 68 -2.34 -9.24 -12.40
C LYS A 68 -2.38 -9.99 -11.06
N ASP A 69 -1.75 -11.15 -10.93
CA ASP A 69 -1.90 -12.02 -9.74
C ASP A 69 -0.59 -12.64 -9.21
N ASN A 70 0.58 -12.29 -9.79
CA ASN A 70 1.82 -13.02 -9.50
C ASN A 70 2.64 -12.51 -8.32
N TYR A 71 2.39 -11.29 -7.83
CA TYR A 71 3.15 -10.73 -6.70
C TYR A 71 2.22 -10.08 -5.68
N ASN A 72 2.22 -10.65 -4.48
CA ASN A 72 1.67 -10.04 -3.29
C ASN A 72 2.83 -9.46 -2.47
N ILE A 73 2.65 -8.28 -1.90
CA ILE A 73 3.59 -7.70 -0.96
C ILE A 73 2.91 -7.38 0.36
N TYR A 74 3.54 -7.81 1.43
CA TYR A 74 3.15 -7.57 2.80
C TYR A 74 4.11 -6.57 3.43
N LEU A 75 3.59 -5.40 3.75
CA LEU A 75 4.32 -4.26 4.28
C LEU A 75 3.94 -4.07 5.74
N THR A 76 4.85 -4.43 6.64
CA THR A 76 4.76 -4.04 8.05
C THR A 76 5.65 -2.84 8.29
N VAL A 77 5.08 -1.75 8.82
CA VAL A 77 5.80 -0.50 9.08
C VAL A 77 5.74 -0.16 10.57
N LYS A 78 6.88 0.21 11.16
CA LYS A 78 7.00 0.62 12.57
C LYS A 78 6.74 2.09 12.83
N ASN A 79 6.89 2.95 11.82
CA ASN A 79 6.78 4.40 11.99
C ASN A 79 5.33 4.82 12.26
N GLU A 80 5.14 5.89 13.03
CA GLU A 80 3.81 6.46 13.34
C GLU A 80 3.19 7.19 12.14
N ASN A 81 4.05 7.69 11.24
CA ASN A 81 3.64 8.37 10.03
C ASN A 81 4.16 7.58 8.82
N ILE A 82 3.32 7.42 7.81
CA ILE A 82 3.70 6.72 6.59
C ILE A 82 3.17 7.43 5.35
N SER A 83 4.04 7.55 4.34
CA SER A 83 3.71 8.02 2.99
C SER A 83 3.93 6.90 1.99
N ILE A 84 2.93 6.58 1.18
CA ILE A 84 3.02 5.54 0.15
C ILE A 84 2.56 6.12 -1.17
N ASN A 85 3.44 6.08 -2.17
CA ASN A 85 3.07 6.34 -3.56
C ASN A 85 3.04 5.01 -4.31
N ALA A 86 1.90 4.65 -4.89
CA ALA A 86 1.75 3.42 -5.64
C ALA A 86 1.21 3.63 -7.05
N LEU A 87 1.71 2.83 -7.99
CA LEU A 87 1.32 2.87 -9.39
C LEU A 87 1.06 1.45 -9.91
N ASN A 88 -0.03 1.27 -10.65
CA ASN A 88 -0.41 0.01 -11.31
C ASN A 88 -0.50 -1.14 -10.31
N LEU A 89 -1.54 -1.12 -9.47
CA LEU A 89 -1.82 -2.18 -8.50
C LEU A 89 -3.09 -2.95 -8.85
N GLY A 90 -3.12 -4.25 -8.60
CA GLY A 90 -4.39 -5.00 -8.58
C GLY A 90 -5.24 -4.60 -7.38
N SER A 91 -4.69 -4.65 -6.18
CA SER A 91 -5.31 -4.11 -4.97
C SER A 91 -4.33 -3.52 -3.95
N PHE A 92 -4.84 -2.61 -3.12
CA PHE A 92 -4.18 -2.08 -1.94
C PHE A 92 -5.11 -2.23 -0.74
N GLN A 93 -4.66 -2.92 0.30
CA GLN A 93 -5.49 -3.18 1.47
C GLN A 93 -4.69 -3.18 2.76
N THR A 94 -5.38 -2.99 3.88
CA THR A 94 -4.81 -3.28 5.19
C THR A 94 -5.11 -4.73 5.55
N GLU A 95 -4.16 -5.45 6.17
CA GLU A 95 -4.44 -6.82 6.64
C GLU A 95 -5.44 -6.79 7.80
N ASP A 96 -5.12 -5.95 8.77
CA ASP A 96 -5.92 -5.66 9.95
C ASP A 96 -6.23 -4.17 10.03
N LYS A 97 -6.71 -3.71 11.19
CA LYS A 97 -6.85 -2.28 11.46
C LYS A 97 -5.46 -1.63 11.52
N ALA A 98 -5.16 -0.80 10.53
CA ALA A 98 -3.93 -0.02 10.47
C ALA A 98 -4.00 1.17 11.45
N ASP A 99 -3.25 1.10 12.54
CA ASP A 99 -3.16 2.15 13.57
C ASP A 99 -1.91 3.00 13.36
N PHE A 100 -2.08 4.15 12.73
CA PHE A 100 -1.00 5.09 12.42
C PHE A 100 -1.45 6.49 12.80
N LYS A 101 -0.55 7.32 13.36
CA LYS A 101 -0.85 8.74 13.54
C LYS A 101 -1.24 9.40 12.22
N THR A 102 -0.45 9.22 11.16
CA THR A 102 -0.71 9.79 9.84
C THR A 102 -0.50 8.76 8.73
N ILE A 103 -1.47 8.68 7.81
CA ILE A 103 -1.40 7.86 6.60
C ILE A 103 -1.56 8.79 5.39
N LYS A 104 -0.57 8.79 4.49
CA LYS A 104 -0.65 9.45 3.19
C LYS A 104 -0.55 8.41 2.09
N LEU A 105 -1.60 8.25 1.28
CA LEU A 105 -1.60 7.37 0.13
C LEU A 105 -1.82 8.18 -1.14
N LYS A 106 -0.88 8.06 -2.08
CA LYS A 106 -1.06 8.48 -3.47
C LYS A 106 -1.10 7.24 -4.34
N ILE A 107 -2.25 6.91 -4.92
CA ILE A 107 -2.42 5.66 -5.68
C ILE A 107 -2.99 5.96 -7.06
N ILE A 108 -2.26 5.55 -8.10
CA ILE A 108 -2.63 5.73 -9.51
C ILE A 108 -2.79 4.35 -10.15
N ASN A 109 -3.91 4.14 -10.86
CA ASN A 109 -4.26 2.88 -11.52
C ASN A 109 -4.31 1.71 -10.53
N CYS A 110 -5.41 1.60 -9.79
CA CYS A 110 -5.62 0.51 -8.85
C CYS A 110 -6.99 -0.15 -9.05
N GLY A 111 -7.05 -1.48 -9.07
CA GLY A 111 -8.33 -2.18 -9.11
C GLY A 111 -9.15 -1.89 -7.85
N HIS A 112 -8.63 -2.31 -6.69
CA HIS A 112 -9.38 -2.22 -5.43
C HIS A 112 -8.55 -1.61 -4.31
N ILE A 113 -9.11 -0.64 -3.59
CA ILE A 113 -8.58 -0.12 -2.35
C ILE A 113 -9.53 -0.51 -1.21
N ASN A 114 -9.06 -1.26 -0.21
CA ASN A 114 -9.84 -1.66 0.95
C ASN A 114 -9.08 -1.40 2.26
N LEU A 115 -9.41 -0.31 2.95
CA LEU A 115 -8.69 0.14 4.13
C LEU A 115 -9.56 0.03 5.38
N LEU A 116 -8.98 -0.48 6.46
CA LEU A 116 -9.52 -0.36 7.82
C LEU A 116 -8.49 0.40 8.66
N VAL A 117 -8.82 1.62 9.11
CA VAL A 117 -7.83 2.53 9.73
C VAL A 117 -8.26 3.06 11.09
N ALA A 118 -7.28 3.30 11.96
CA ALA A 118 -7.34 4.31 13.02
C ALA A 118 -6.21 5.31 12.78
N SER A 119 -6.54 6.59 12.68
CA SER A 119 -5.52 7.62 12.51
C SER A 119 -5.94 8.99 13.06
N GLN A 120 -4.97 9.88 13.23
CA GLN A 120 -5.27 11.30 13.42
C GLN A 120 -5.48 11.98 12.07
N SER A 121 -4.73 11.57 11.05
CA SER A 121 -4.86 12.16 9.71
C SER A 121 -4.74 11.13 8.61
N LEU A 122 -5.71 11.14 7.71
CA LEU A 122 -5.76 10.31 6.50
C LEU A 122 -5.77 11.22 5.26
N PHE A 123 -4.74 11.11 4.43
CA PHE A 123 -4.62 11.84 3.18
C PHE A 123 -4.63 10.84 2.02
N LEU A 124 -5.53 11.06 1.07
CA LEU A 124 -5.74 10.18 -0.07
C LEU A 124 -5.75 11.01 -1.36
N ASP A 125 -4.80 10.73 -2.24
CA ASP A 125 -4.74 11.24 -3.62
C ASP A 125 -4.88 10.05 -4.57
N LEU A 126 -6.08 9.85 -5.10
CA LEU A 126 -6.48 8.64 -5.81
C LEU A 126 -6.83 8.94 -7.26
N GLN A 127 -6.19 8.25 -8.20
CA GLN A 127 -6.44 8.38 -9.63
C GLN A 127 -6.69 7.01 -10.28
N ASN A 128 -7.74 6.91 -11.10
CA ASN A 128 -8.10 5.70 -11.84
C ASN A 128 -8.24 4.48 -10.92
N VAL A 129 -9.16 4.56 -9.96
CA VAL A 129 -9.44 3.48 -9.01
C VAL A 129 -10.79 2.85 -9.32
N PHE A 130 -10.84 1.54 -9.54
CA PHE A 130 -12.13 0.90 -9.86
C PHE A 130 -13.04 0.84 -8.63
N SER A 131 -12.54 0.43 -7.47
CA SER A 131 -13.33 0.38 -6.24
C SER A 131 -12.56 0.85 -5.01
N LEU A 132 -13.18 1.71 -4.22
CA LEU A 132 -12.66 2.26 -2.97
C LEU A 132 -13.60 1.91 -1.82
N LYS A 133 -13.07 1.26 -0.79
CA LYS A 133 -13.75 0.98 0.48
C LYS A 133 -12.86 1.40 1.64
N ILE A 134 -13.38 2.25 2.51
CA ILE A 134 -12.68 2.68 3.73
C ILE A 134 -13.60 2.54 4.93
N GLY A 135 -13.09 1.93 5.99
CA GLY A 135 -13.72 1.85 7.30
C GLY A 135 -12.78 2.27 8.43
N GLY A 136 -13.36 2.45 9.61
CA GLY A 136 -12.61 2.77 10.84
C GLY A 136 -12.83 4.22 11.29
N GLN A 137 -11.80 4.86 11.83
CA GLN A 137 -11.90 6.21 12.37
C GLN A 137 -10.68 7.07 12.01
N THR A 138 -10.91 8.35 11.73
CA THR A 138 -9.86 9.35 11.61
C THR A 138 -10.29 10.69 12.19
N ASP A 139 -9.35 11.49 12.69
CA ASP A 139 -9.68 12.84 13.18
C ASP A 139 -9.81 13.83 12.01
N ALA A 140 -8.98 13.69 10.97
CA ALA A 140 -8.99 14.52 9.77
C ALA A 140 -8.86 13.68 8.49
N LEU A 141 -9.72 13.94 7.51
CA LEU A 141 -9.70 13.32 6.20
C LEU A 141 -9.45 14.37 5.10
N THR A 142 -8.39 14.18 4.31
CA THR A 142 -8.21 14.85 3.02
C THR A 142 -8.36 13.83 1.91
N LEU A 143 -9.30 14.05 1.00
CA LEU A 143 -9.62 13.10 -0.07
C LEU A 143 -9.70 13.81 -1.43
N GLN A 144 -8.73 13.52 -2.28
CA GLN A 144 -8.72 13.87 -3.70
C GLN A 144 -8.96 12.61 -4.53
N LYS A 145 -9.97 12.65 -5.39
CA LYS A 145 -10.39 11.51 -6.23
C LYS A 145 -10.54 11.96 -7.67
N ASN A 146 -9.84 11.29 -8.57
CA ASN A 146 -9.98 11.44 -10.02
C ASN A 146 -10.27 10.06 -10.63
N ASN A 147 -11.39 9.92 -11.35
CA ASN A 147 -11.83 8.64 -11.94
C ASN A 147 -11.89 7.47 -10.93
N VAL A 148 -12.61 7.66 -9.82
CA VAL A 148 -12.95 6.58 -8.88
C VAL A 148 -14.36 6.09 -9.16
N ILE A 149 -14.51 4.87 -9.68
CA ILE A 149 -15.80 4.38 -10.22
C ILE A 149 -16.76 4.02 -9.07
N LEU A 150 -16.35 3.18 -8.13
CA LEU A 150 -17.14 2.79 -6.96
C LEU A 150 -16.47 3.29 -5.68
N SER A 151 -17.21 4.01 -4.82
CA SER A 151 -16.68 4.59 -3.58
C SER A 151 -17.63 4.36 -2.41
N ASN A 152 -17.18 3.62 -1.39
CA ASN A 152 -17.92 3.37 -0.15
C ASN A 152 -17.11 3.77 1.08
N LEU A 153 -17.51 4.90 1.68
CA LEU A 153 -16.90 5.46 2.89
C LEU A 153 -17.85 5.41 4.10
N ARG A 154 -19.01 4.74 4.00
CA ARG A 154 -20.06 4.77 5.05
C ARG A 154 -19.61 4.23 6.40
N LYS A 155 -18.55 3.41 6.41
CA LYS A 155 -17.97 2.81 7.62
C LYS A 155 -16.79 3.61 8.18
N LEU A 156 -16.41 4.71 7.54
CA LEU A 156 -15.38 5.62 8.03
C LEU A 156 -16.03 6.71 8.88
N LYS A 157 -15.64 6.80 10.15
CA LYS A 157 -16.01 7.90 11.03
C LYS A 157 -14.92 8.98 10.96
N VAL A 158 -15.31 10.21 10.68
CA VAL A 158 -14.43 11.38 10.82
C VAL A 158 -14.91 12.14 12.04
N LYS A 159 -14.02 12.51 12.97
CA LYS A 159 -14.44 13.35 14.11
C LYS A 159 -15.00 14.66 13.58
N ASN A 160 -16.20 15.01 14.03
CA ASN A 160 -16.73 16.36 13.85
C ASN A 160 -16.08 17.24 14.92
N ASN A 161 -15.22 18.16 14.51
CA ASN A 161 -14.77 19.25 15.38
C ASN A 161 -15.88 20.29 15.54
#